data_AF-A0A1W1E6H6-F1
#
_entry.id   AF-A0A1W1E6H6-F1
#
_cell.length_a   1.000
_cell.length_b   1.000
_cell.length_c   1.000
_cell.angle_alpha   90.00
_cell.angle_beta   90.00
_cell.angle_gamma   90.00
#
_symmetry.space_group_name_H-M   'P 1'
#
loop_
_entity.id
_entity.type
_entity.pdbx_description
1 polymer ?
#
loop_
_entity_poly.entity_id
_entity_poly.type
_entity_poly.pdbx_seq_one_letter_code
_entity_poly.pdbx_strand_id
1 'polypeptide(L)' 'MYGENSILTELEAHNVVVDHSCRQGHCGSCILQLLSGEVIHQDCLIPLSRGEILACQAKPTTDIKIGLRNF' A
#
# COMPACT_ATOMS: atom_id res chain seq x y z
N MET A 1 13.41 5.09 0.19
CA MET A 1 12.41 5.61 1.14
C MET A 1 11.23 6.15 0.35
N TYR A 2 10.08 5.48 0.36
CA TYR A 2 8.87 6.04 -0.28
C TYR A 2 7.78 6.45 0.73
N GLY A 3 8.13 6.66 2.01
CA GLY A 3 7.16 7.02 3.04
C GLY A 3 6.36 8.30 2.77
N GLU A 4 6.94 9.33 2.17
CA GLU A 4 6.26 10.62 1.90
C GLU A 4 5.60 10.70 0.52
N ASN A 5 5.86 9.72 -0.35
CA ASN A 5 5.29 9.68 -1.71
C ASN A 5 4.71 8.28 -1.97
N SER A 6 4.08 7.67 -0.98
CA SER A 6 3.50 6.33 -1.09
C SER A 6 2.01 6.39 -1.42
N ILE A 7 1.45 5.26 -1.83
CA ILE A 7 -0.01 5.10 -1.94
C ILE A 7 -0.69 5.48 -0.61
N LEU A 8 -0.10 5.11 0.54
CA LEU A 8 -0.65 5.49 1.84
C LEU A 8 -0.75 7.01 1.99
N THR A 9 0.31 7.76 1.65
CA THR A 9 0.34 9.22 1.77
C THR A 9 -0.74 9.87 0.91
N GLU A 10 -0.94 9.37 -0.30
CA GLU A 10 -1.97 9.89 -1.21
C GLU A 10 -3.37 9.59 -0.68
N LEU A 11 -3.61 8.38 -0.15
CA LEU A 11 -4.87 8.04 0.48
C LEU A 11 -5.17 8.94 1.69
N GLU A 12 -4.18 9.22 2.53
CA GLU A 12 -4.31 10.16 3.65
C GLU A 12 -4.65 11.59 3.18
N ALA A 13 -3.97 12.08 2.14
CA ALA A 13 -4.22 13.41 1.58
C ALA A 13 -5.66 13.55 1.04
N HIS A 14 -6.25 12.45 0.59
CA HIS A 14 -7.63 12.37 0.13
C HIS A 14 -8.64 11.95 1.23
N ASN A 15 -8.24 11.94 2.50
CA ASN A 15 -9.06 11.54 3.66
C ASN A 15 -9.59 10.09 3.59
N VAL A 16 -8.88 9.19 2.90
CA VAL A 16 -9.19 7.76 2.89
C VAL A 16 -8.47 7.10 4.05
N VAL A 17 -9.25 6.54 4.98
CA VAL A 17 -8.72 5.87 6.17
C VAL A 17 -8.22 4.48 5.80
N VAL A 18 -6.93 4.24 6.01
CA VAL A 18 -6.28 2.93 5.89
C VAL A 18 -5.52 2.66 7.18
N ASP A 19 -5.67 1.46 7.73
CA ASP A 19 -4.89 1.01 8.88
C ASP A 19 -3.40 1.17 8.61
N HIS A 20 -2.69 1.85 9.48
CA HIS A 20 -1.24 2.02 9.35
C HIS A 20 -0.61 2.25 10.72
N SER A 21 0.66 1.85 10.86
CA SER A 21 1.39 2.02 12.13
C SER A 21 2.85 2.39 11.88
N CYS A 22 3.65 1.48 11.31
CA CYS A 22 5.10 1.70 11.24
C CYS A 22 5.57 2.60 10.07
N ARG A 23 4.79 2.72 8.99
CA ARG A 23 5.15 3.38 7.71
C ARG A 23 6.47 2.90 7.05
N GLN A 24 7.03 1.80 7.54
CA GLN A 24 8.34 1.27 7.15
C GLN A 24 8.26 -0.12 6.50
N GLY A 25 7.06 -0.69 6.35
CA GLY A 25 6.87 -2.01 5.73
C GLY A 25 7.07 -3.21 6.66
N HIS A 26 7.11 -3.00 7.98
CA HIS A 26 7.41 -4.04 8.98
C HIS A 26 6.21 -4.45 9.85
N CYS A 27 5.06 -3.76 9.79
CA CYS A 27 3.90 -4.06 10.63
C CYS A 27 2.74 -4.76 9.89
N GLY A 28 2.67 -4.63 8.55
CA GLY A 28 1.57 -5.20 7.77
C GLY A 28 0.20 -4.53 7.96
N SER A 29 0.07 -3.46 8.74
CA SER A 29 -1.23 -2.81 8.97
C SER A 29 -1.82 -2.18 7.70
N CYS A 30 -0.97 -1.66 6.82
CA CYS A 30 -1.38 -0.95 5.60
C CYS A 30 -1.48 -1.85 4.38
N ILE A 31 -1.87 -3.11 4.57
CA ILE A 31 -2.08 -4.02 3.45
C ILE A 31 -3.36 -3.63 2.70
N LEU A 32 -3.23 -3.48 1.39
CA LEU A 32 -4.34 -3.30 0.45
C LEU A 32 -4.29 -4.39 -0.62
N GLN A 33 -5.41 -4.57 -1.33
CA GLN A 33 -5.48 -5.48 -2.46
C GLN A 33 -5.39 -4.70 -3.78
N LEU A 34 -4.42 -5.01 -4.62
CA LEU A 34 -4.30 -4.52 -6.00
C LEU A 34 -5.23 -5.32 -6.91
N LEU A 35 -6.31 -4.66 -7.34
CA LEU A 35 -7.33 -5.23 -8.23
C LEU A 35 -6.96 -5.05 -9.71
N SER A 36 -6.25 -3.97 -10.04
CA SER A 36 -5.83 -3.65 -11.41
C SER A 36 -4.66 -2.66 -11.43
N GLY A 37 -3.91 -2.66 -12.53
CA GLY A 37 -2.74 -1.81 -12.74
C GLY A 37 -1.46 -2.39 -12.15
N GLU A 38 -0.43 -1.57 -12.08
CA GLU A 38 0.92 -1.96 -11.68
C GLU A 38 1.47 -0.97 -10.65
N VAL A 39 2.21 -1.53 -9.70
CA VAL A 39 2.87 -0.77 -8.64
C VAL A 39 4.30 -1.29 -8.49
N ILE A 40 5.21 -0.39 -8.11
CA ILE A 40 6.55 -0.75 -7.65
C ILE A 40 6.53 -0.79 -6.13
N HIS A 41 7.04 -1.90 -5.58
CA HIS A 41 7.25 -2.07 -4.15
C HIS A 41 8.73 -2.02 -3.78
N GLN A 42 9.01 -1.48 -2.60
CA GLN A 42 10.26 -1.78 -1.91
C GLN A 42 10.18 -3.16 -1.25
N ASP A 43 11.34 -3.80 -1.10
CA ASP A 43 11.46 -5.09 -0.41
C ASP A 43 10.91 -4.97 1.02
N CYS A 44 10.07 -5.93 1.43
CA CYS A 44 9.37 -5.89 2.71
C CYS A 44 9.52 -7.22 3.43
N LEU A 45 9.66 -7.16 4.76
CA LEU A 45 9.82 -8.33 5.61
C LEU A 45 8.50 -9.09 5.87
N ILE A 46 7.38 -8.58 5.36
CA ILE A 46 6.05 -9.11 5.61
C ILE A 46 5.60 -9.95 4.42
N PRO A 47 5.12 -11.19 4.65
CA PRO A 47 4.56 -12.00 3.58
C PRO A 47 3.28 -11.36 3.05
N LEU A 48 3.26 -11.07 1.74
CA LEU A 48 2.09 -10.58 1.02
C LEU A 48 1.51 -11.72 0.19
N SER A 49 0.19 -11.87 0.21
CA SER A 49 -0.53 -12.77 -0.69
C SER A 49 -0.52 -12.23 -2.11
N ARG A 50 -0.90 -13.07 -3.08
CA ARG A 50 -0.96 -12.64 -4.48
C ARG A 50 -1.94 -11.47 -4.65
N GLY A 51 -1.42 -10.35 -5.15
CA GLY A 51 -2.20 -9.12 -5.32
C GLY A 51 -2.33 -8.28 -4.06
N GLU A 52 -1.69 -8.64 -2.94
CA GLU A 52 -1.59 -7.76 -1.78
C GLU A 52 -0.39 -6.81 -1.89
N ILE A 53 -0.55 -5.60 -1.38
CA ILE A 53 0.42 -4.52 -1.46
C ILE A 53 0.54 -3.81 -0.11
N LEU A 54 1.73 -3.33 0.25
CA LEU A 54 1.91 -2.45 1.41
C LEU A 54 1.80 -1.00 0.97
N ALA A 55 0.68 -0.35 1.29
CA ALA A 55 0.41 1.01 0.84
C ALA A 55 1.54 2.00 1.16
N CYS A 56 2.25 1.85 2.30
CA CYS A 56 3.37 2.70 2.69
C CYS A 56 4.69 2.42 1.95
N GLN A 57 4.80 1.28 1.26
CA GLN A 57 5.99 0.86 0.50
C GLN A 57 5.71 0.69 -0.99
N ALA A 58 4.54 1.15 -1.45
CA ALA A 58 4.05 1.01 -2.81
C ALA A 58 3.96 2.37 -3.52
N LYS A 59 4.29 2.38 -4.81
CA LYS A 59 4.03 3.51 -5.73
C LYS A 59 3.36 3.00 -7.02
N PRO A 60 2.28 3.64 -7.49
CA PRO A 60 1.69 3.31 -8.79
C PRO A 60 2.65 3.67 -9.92
N THR A 61 2.78 2.78 -10.91
CA THR A 61 3.45 3.07 -12.20
C THR A 61 2.45 3.27 -13.31
N THR A 62 1.22 2.80 -13.13
CA THR A 62 0.09 2.94 -14.04
C THR A 62 -1.15 3.33 -13.25
N ASP A 63 -2.28 3.51 -13.94
CA ASP A 63 -3.58 3.69 -13.30
C ASP A 63 -3.94 2.41 -12.52
N ILE A 64 -4.20 2.54 -11.22
CA ILE A 64 -4.44 1.39 -10.33
C ILE A 64 -5.85 1.37 -9.76
N LYS A 65 -6.35 0.16 -9.50
CA LYS A 65 -7.53 -0.06 -8.67
C LYS A 65 -7.12 -0.84 -7.44
N ILE A 66 -7.46 -0.32 -6.27
CA ILE A 66 -7.14 -0.92 -4.97
C ILE A 66 -8.42 -1.15 -4.16
N GLY A 67 -8.46 -2.25 -3.42
CA GLY A 67 -9.50 -2.60 -2.48
C GLY A 67 -8.97 -2.63 -1.05
N LEU A 68 -9.83 -2.30 -0.09
CA LEU A 68 -9.55 -2.55 1.32
C LEU A 68 -9.57 -4.05 1.58
N ARG A 69 -8.65 -4.51 2.43
CA ARG A 69 -8.57 -5.90 2.89
C ARG A 69 -9.68 -6.16 3.91
N ASN A 70 -10.94 -6.06 3.51
CA ASN A 70 -12.06 -6.37 4.39
C ASN A 70 -13.29 -6.90 3.62
N PHE A 71 -13.46 -8.22 3.66
CA PHE A 71 -14.77 -8.88 3.78
C PHE A 71 -14.62 -9.97 4.85
#